data_AF-A0A819NST1-F1
#
_entry.id   AF-A0A819NST1-F1
#
_cell.length_a   1.000
_cell.length_b   1.000
_cell.length_c   1.000
_cell.angle_alpha   90.00
_cell.angle_beta   90.00
_cell.angle_gamma   90.00
#
_symmetry.space_group_name_H-M   'P 1'
#
loop_
_entity.id
_entity.type
_entity.pdbx_description
1 polymer ?
#
loop_
_entity_poly.entity_id
_entity_poly.type
_entity_poly.pdbx_seq_one_letter_code
_entity_poly.pdbx_strand_id
1 'polypeptide(L)'
;MIFYCLVIFIESLFSLISISPVIIRGDVIYLSSEYYCQTPFTNLPAIIYIAIRLFLLPILLITIIYICLLNHIHQTNLRSNRYHRRSKHNRRNLIVIRRLLLMLTILIFLGFPSIIFLIILIFTKHLVL
;
A
#
# COMPACT_ATOMS: atom_id res chain seq x y z
N MET A 1 -5.03 -24.46 5.55
CA MET A 1 -3.72 -24.22 6.20
C MET A 1 -2.61 -24.03 5.17
N ILE A 2 -2.39 -25.00 4.27
CA ILE A 2 -1.38 -24.93 3.18
C ILE A 2 -1.48 -23.64 2.36
N PHE A 3 -2.67 -23.22 1.95
CA PHE A 3 -2.87 -21.97 1.21
C PHE A 3 -2.38 -20.73 1.98
N TYR A 4 -2.65 -20.65 3.28
CA TYR A 4 -2.18 -19.53 4.11
C TYR A 4 -0.66 -19.54 4.25
N CYS A 5 -0.04 -20.71 4.45
CA CYS A 5 1.42 -20.83 4.48
C CYS A 5 2.05 -20.38 3.16
N LEU A 6 1.44 -20.75 2.03
CA LEU A 6 1.91 -20.35 0.71
C LEU A 6 1.78 -18.85 0.49
N VAL A 7 0.68 -18.23 0.90
CA VAL A 7 0.50 -16.77 0.84
C VAL A 7 1.55 -16.05 1.69
N ILE A 8 1.75 -16.47 2.94
CA ILE A 8 2.76 -15.88 3.83
C ILE A 8 4.17 -16.01 3.23
N PHE A 9 4.48 -17.16 2.63
CA PHE A 9 5.76 -17.38 2.00
C PHE A 9 5.98 -16.46 0.78
N ILE A 10 4.98 -16.34 -0.10
CA ILE A 10 5.03 -15.44 -1.25
C ILE A 10 5.15 -13.98 -0.81
N GLU A 11 4.39 -13.57 0.21
CA GLU A 11 4.44 -12.21 0.77
C GLU A 11 5.84 -11.91 1.34
N SER A 12 6.42 -12.87 2.08
CA SER A 12 7.76 -12.74 2.64
C SER A 12 8.83 -12.59 1.55
N LEU A 13 8.76 -13.43 0.51
CA LEU A 13 9.66 -13.33 -0.65
C LEU A 13 9.50 -11.99 -1.37
N PHE A 14 8.27 -11.55 -1.60
CA PHE A 14 7.98 -10.27 -2.24
C PHE A 14 8.53 -9.09 -1.43
N SER A 15 8.40 -9.14 -0.10
CA SER A 15 8.95 -8.12 0.80
C SER A 15 10.48 -8.06 0.70
N LEU A 16 11.16 -9.22 0.71
CA LEU A 16 12.62 -9.29 0.57
C LEU A 16 13.09 -8.70 -0.77
N ILE A 17 12.45 -9.10 -1.87
CA ILE A 17 12.75 -8.61 -3.22
C ILE A 17 12.44 -7.11 -3.36
N SER A 18 11.47 -6.59 -2.62
CA SER A 18 11.10 -5.18 -2.69
C SER A 18 12.09 -4.27 -1.96
N ILE A 19 12.72 -4.76 -0.89
CA ILE A 19 13.71 -3.99 -0.10
C ILE A 19 15.12 -4.13 -0.71
N SER A 20 15.44 -5.28 -1.31
CA SER A 20 16.77 -5.56 -1.86
C SER A 20 17.34 -4.50 -2.81
N PRO A 21 16.60 -3.88 -3.77
CA PRO A 21 17.17 -2.90 -4.67
C PRO A 21 17.69 -1.65 -3.95
N VAL A 22 17.05 -1.23 -2.85
CA VAL A 22 17.47 -0.07 -2.05
C VAL A 22 18.75 -0.38 -1.27
N ILE A 23 18.85 -1.59 -0.73
CA ILE A 23 20.06 -2.05 0.01
C ILE A 23 21.24 -2.23 -0.95
N ILE A 24 21.04 -2.93 -2.08
CA ILE A 24 22.11 -3.27 -3.03
C ILE A 24 22.71 -2.01 -3.66
N ARG A 25 21.90 -0.97 -3.89
CA ARG A 25 22.39 0.32 -4.43
C ARG A 25 23.15 1.18 -3.41
N GLY A 26 23.15 0.80 -2.13
CA GLY A 26 23.76 1.61 -1.09
C GLY A 26 22.99 2.91 -0.82
N ASP A 27 21.69 2.94 -1.15
CA ASP A 27 20.82 4.11 -0.93
C ASP A 27 20.46 4.32 0.54
N VAL A 28 21.00 3.51 1.46
CA VAL A 28 20.79 3.60 2.90
C VAL A 28 22.09 4.02 3.56
N ILE A 29 22.09 5.18 4.20
CA ILE A 29 23.26 5.75 4.87
C ILE A 29 23.02 5.71 6.39
N TYR A 30 24.06 5.38 7.14
CA TYR A 30 24.02 5.49 8.60
C TYR A 30 24.15 6.96 9.02
N LEU A 31 23.12 7.47 9.67
CA LEU A 31 23.09 8.84 10.14
C LEU A 31 23.66 8.90 11.56
N SER A 32 24.93 9.29 11.69
CA SER A 32 25.65 9.32 12.97
C SER A 32 25.06 10.31 13.98
N SER A 33 24.34 11.33 13.53
CA SER A 33 23.65 12.30 14.38
C SER A 33 22.48 11.69 15.14
N GLU A 34 21.79 10.70 14.54
CA GLU A 34 20.54 10.15 15.08
C GLU A 34 20.62 8.63 15.34
N TYR A 35 21.78 8.01 15.08
CA TYR A 35 22.08 6.60 15.34
C TYR A 35 21.13 5.60 14.64
N TYR A 36 20.62 5.95 13.45
CA TYR A 36 19.84 5.04 12.63
C TYR A 36 20.18 5.13 11.14
N CYS A 37 19.77 4.10 10.39
CA CYS A 37 19.97 4.01 8.96
C CYS A 37 18.77 4.59 8.22
N GLN A 38 19.01 5.53 7.30
CA GLN A 38 17.96 6.13 6.47
C GLN A 38 18.43 6.35 5.04
N THR A 39 17.49 6.30 4.11
CA THR A 39 17.70 6.84 2.77
C THR A 39 17.72 8.36 2.83
N PRO A 40 18.83 9.02 2.45
CA PRO A 40 18.93 10.47 2.51
C PRO A 40 17.92 11.11 1.55
N PHE A 41 17.38 12.26 1.95
CA PHE A 41 16.40 12.99 1.13
C PHE A 41 16.98 13.51 -0.20
N THR A 42 18.30 13.47 -0.37
CA THR A 42 19.02 13.81 -1.60
C THR A 42 18.81 12.79 -2.72
N ASN A 43 18.63 11.51 -2.37
CA ASN A 43 18.43 10.43 -3.35
C ASN A 43 16.95 10.33 -3.75
N LEU A 44 16.49 11.34 -4.49
CA LEU A 44 15.16 11.40 -5.09
C LEU A 44 14.66 10.09 -5.71
N PRO A 45 15.43 9.36 -6.55
CA PRO A 45 14.93 8.12 -7.15
C PRO A 45 14.63 7.03 -6.11
N ALA A 46 15.43 6.93 -5.05
CA ALA A 46 15.20 5.96 -3.98
C ALA A 46 13.94 6.31 -3.16
N ILE A 47 13.75 7.58 -2.85
CA ILE A 47 12.57 8.07 -2.11
C ILE A 47 11.30 7.87 -2.92
N ILE A 48 11.32 8.21 -4.22
CA ILE A 48 10.18 8.01 -5.12
C ILE A 48 9.86 6.52 -5.22
N TYR A 49 10.87 5.65 -5.35
CA TYR A 49 10.68 4.21 -5.36
C TYR A 49 9.98 3.71 -4.08
N ILE A 50 10.47 4.13 -2.91
CA ILE A 50 9.90 3.77 -1.61
C ILE A 50 8.45 4.28 -1.50
N ALA A 51 8.19 5.53 -1.89
CA ALA A 51 6.86 6.12 -1.83
C ALA A 51 5.85 5.39 -2.75
N ILE A 52 6.26 5.05 -3.97
CA ILE A 52 5.43 4.28 -4.91
C ILE A 52 5.13 2.90 -4.33
N ARG A 53 6.14 2.21 -3.79
CA ARG A 53 6.00 0.86 -3.26
C ARG A 53 5.17 0.80 -1.99
N LEU A 54 5.37 1.71 -1.05
CA LEU A 54 4.72 1.69 0.26
C LEU A 54 3.31 2.28 0.24
N PHE A 55 3.04 3.26 -0.63
CA PHE A 55 1.74 3.96 -0.64
C PHE A 55 0.98 3.71 -1.93
N LEU A 56 1.56 4.05 -3.09
CA LEU A 56 0.82 4.05 -4.36
C LEU A 56 0.36 2.64 -4.77
N LEU A 57 1.27 1.67 -4.74
CA LEU A 57 1.00 0.28 -5.13
C LEU A 57 -0.09 -0.37 -4.25
N PRO A 58 -0.02 -0.33 -2.91
CA PRO A 58 -1.08 -0.86 -2.07
C PRO A 58 -2.41 -0.11 -2.22
N ILE A 59 -2.40 1.21 -2.41
CA ILE A 59 -3.62 1.98 -2.72
C ILE A 59 -4.27 1.47 -4.01
N LEU A 60 -3.48 1.30 -5.09
CA LEU A 60 -3.98 0.81 -6.36
C LEU A 60 -4.56 -0.60 -6.24
N LEU A 61 -3.86 -1.52 -5.57
CA LEU A 61 -4.33 -2.90 -5.38
C LEU A 61 -5.63 -2.95 -4.57
N ILE A 62 -5.72 -2.23 -3.45
CA ILE A 62 -6.93 -2.17 -2.63
C ILE A 62 -8.09 -1.57 -3.42
N THR A 63 -7.83 -0.52 -4.21
CA THR A 63 -8.85 0.12 -5.06
C THR A 63 -9.37 -0.83 -6.13
N ILE A 64 -8.50 -1.58 -6.81
CA ILE A 64 -8.90 -2.59 -7.80
C ILE A 64 -9.76 -3.66 -7.13
N ILE A 65 -9.32 -4.20 -5.99
CA ILE A 65 -10.09 -5.22 -5.25
C ILE A 65 -11.47 -4.67 -4.85
N TYR A 66 -11.53 -3.42 -4.39
CA TYR A 66 -12.78 -2.75 -4.04
C TYR A 66 -13.73 -2.63 -5.23
N ILE A 67 -13.24 -2.18 -6.40
CA ILE A 67 -14.03 -2.07 -7.63
C ILE A 67 -14.52 -3.45 -8.09
N CYS A 68 -13.66 -4.47 -8.09
CA CYS A 68 -14.03 -5.84 -8.44
C CYS A 68 -15.11 -6.39 -7.50
N LEU A 69 -14.98 -6.16 -6.18
CA LEU A 69 -15.99 -6.57 -5.20
C LEU A 69 -17.32 -5.88 -5.43
N LEU A 70 -17.32 -4.57 -5.69
CA LEU A 70 -18.54 -3.82 -6.01
C LEU A 70 -19.22 -4.35 -7.28
N ASN A 71 -18.46 -4.56 -8.35
CA ASN A 71 -18.99 -5.10 -9.60
C ASN A 71 -19.59 -6.50 -9.40
N HIS A 72 -18.93 -7.36 -8.63
CA HIS A 72 -19.44 -8.69 -8.31
C HIS A 72 -20.74 -8.63 -7.49
N ILE A 73 -20.80 -7.74 -6.49
CA ILE A 73 -22.03 -7.51 -5.69
C ILE A 73 -23.16 -6.98 -6.59
N HIS A 74 -22.87 -6.06 -7.50
CA HIS A 74 -23.86 -5.50 -8.42
C HIS A 74 -24.43 -6.57 -9.37
N GLN A 75 -23.57 -7.40 -9.97
CA GLN A 75 -24.01 -8.47 -10.87
C GLN A 75 -24.78 -9.58 -10.15
N THR A 76 -24.34 -9.97 -8.95
CA THR A 76 -25.08 -10.94 -8.12
C THR A 76 -26.42 -10.38 -7.63
N ASN A 77 -26.49 -9.05 -7.44
CA ASN A 77 -27.72 -8.38 -7.06
C ASN A 77 -28.80 -8.41 -8.16
N LEU A 78 -28.39 -8.34 -9.42
CA LEU A 78 -29.30 -8.37 -10.58
C LEU A 78 -29.81 -9.78 -10.90
N ARG A 79 -29.03 -10.84 -10.61
CA ARG A 79 -29.34 -12.22 -11.04
C ARG A 79 -30.06 -13.10 -10.01
N SER A 80 -30.21 -12.67 -8.75
CA SER A 80 -30.62 -13.58 -7.65
C SER A 80 -31.97 -13.22 -7.01
N ASN A 81 -32.96 -14.11 -7.20
CA ASN A 81 -34.30 -14.05 -6.60
C ASN A 81 -34.36 -14.57 -5.13
N ARG A 82 -33.22 -14.99 -4.54
CA ARG A 82 -33.16 -15.55 -3.18
C ARG A 82 -32.71 -14.51 -2.15
N TYR A 83 -33.66 -13.72 -1.65
CA TYR A 83 -33.46 -12.63 -0.69
C TYR A 83 -32.74 -13.04 0.61
N HIS A 84 -32.98 -14.25 1.14
CA HIS A 84 -32.55 -14.61 2.49
C HIS A 84 -31.07 -15.04 2.60
N ARG A 85 -30.55 -15.81 1.63
CA ARG A 85 -29.10 -16.12 1.55
C ARG A 85 -28.26 -14.88 1.24
N ARG A 86 -28.87 -13.90 0.54
CA ARG A 86 -28.25 -12.64 0.13
C ARG A 86 -27.94 -11.74 1.32
N SER A 87 -28.86 -11.57 2.28
CA SER A 87 -28.62 -10.73 3.47
C SER A 87 -27.39 -11.14 4.29
N LYS A 88 -27.21 -12.44 4.55
CA LYS A 88 -26.06 -12.95 5.34
C LYS A 88 -24.73 -12.82 4.59
N HIS A 89 -24.70 -13.10 3.29
CA HIS A 89 -23.50 -12.97 2.46
C HIS A 89 -23.12 -11.49 2.24
N ASN A 90 -24.11 -10.64 1.96
CA ASN A 90 -23.91 -9.21 1.75
C ASN A 90 -23.39 -8.51 3.02
N ARG A 91 -23.87 -8.91 4.21
CA ARG A 91 -23.35 -8.39 5.49
C ARG A 91 -21.88 -8.73 5.71
N ARG A 92 -21.41 -9.92 5.32
CA ARG A 92 -19.99 -10.28 5.37
C ARG A 92 -19.15 -9.45 4.39
N ASN A 93 -19.63 -9.30 3.16
CA ASN A 93 -18.93 -8.50 2.14
C ASN A 93 -18.84 -7.02 2.54
N LEU A 94 -19.89 -6.45 3.15
CA LEU A 94 -19.86 -5.08 3.68
C LEU A 94 -18.85 -4.91 4.82
N ILE A 95 -18.68 -5.90 5.70
CA ILE A 95 -17.65 -5.85 6.75
C ILE A 95 -16.25 -5.86 6.13
N VAL A 96 -16.03 -6.70 5.12
CA VAL A 96 -14.74 -6.75 4.40
C VAL A 96 -14.47 -5.43 3.69
N ILE A 97 -15.45 -4.90 2.97
CA ILE A 97 -15.35 -3.60 2.28
C ILE A 97 -15.05 -2.47 3.27
N ARG A 98 -15.75 -2.42 4.41
CA ARG A 98 -15.51 -1.41 5.45
C ARG A 98 -14.09 -1.48 6.00
N ARG A 99 -13.55 -2.68 6.19
CA ARG A 99 -12.14 -2.88 6.62
C ARG A 99 -11.15 -2.44 5.54
N LEU A 100 -11.41 -2.76 4.28
CA LEU A 100 -10.58 -2.30 3.16
C LEU A 100 -10.56 -0.78 3.05
N LEU A 101 -11.72 -0.13 3.17
CA LEU A 101 -11.82 1.33 3.19
C LEU A 101 -11.05 1.93 4.37
N LEU A 102 -11.18 1.35 5.56
CA LEU A 102 -10.44 1.82 6.74
C LEU A 102 -8.92 1.68 6.55
N MET A 103 -8.44 0.55 6.01
CA MET A 103 -7.03 0.36 5.66
C MET A 103 -6.56 1.39 4.62
N LEU A 104 -7.35 1.66 3.59
CA LEU A 104 -7.05 2.65 2.56
C LEU A 104 -6.97 4.06 3.14
N THR A 105 -7.92 4.43 3.99
CA THR A 105 -7.93 5.73 4.68
C THR A 105 -6.68 5.89 5.56
N ILE A 106 -6.33 4.90 6.38
CA ILE A 106 -5.10 4.94 7.19
C ILE A 106 -3.88 5.11 6.30
N LEU A 107 -3.78 4.33 5.22
CA LEU A 107 -2.63 4.36 4.32
C LEU A 107 -2.46 5.71 3.63
N ILE A 108 -3.57 6.34 3.22
CA ILE A 108 -3.56 7.69 2.66
C ILE A 108 -3.12 8.70 3.72
N PHE A 109 -3.68 8.67 4.92
CA PHE A 109 -3.30 9.59 6.00
C PHE A 109 -1.83 9.43 6.41
N LEU A 110 -1.30 8.22 6.37
CA LEU A 110 0.11 7.94 6.69
C LEU A 110 1.05 8.40 5.57
N GLY A 111 0.65 8.25 4.30
CA GLY A 111 1.44 8.66 3.13
C GLY A 111 1.39 10.16 2.85
N PHE A 112 0.29 10.82 3.21
CA PHE A 112 0.08 12.24 2.98
C PHE A 112 1.18 13.16 3.54
N PRO A 113 1.63 13.03 4.82
CA PRO A 113 2.71 13.86 5.34
C PRO A 113 4.01 13.66 4.56
N SER A 114 4.35 12.41 4.21
CA SER A 114 5.55 12.09 3.43
C SER A 114 5.54 12.76 2.04
N ILE A 115 4.38 12.78 1.38
CA ILE A 115 4.22 13.46 0.09
C ILE A 115 4.35 14.98 0.25
N ILE A 116 3.74 15.57 1.29
CA ILE A 116 3.86 17.00 1.57
C ILE A 116 5.32 17.39 1.79
N PHE A 117 6.05 16.63 2.63
CA PHE A 117 7.47 16.88 2.87
C PHE A 117 8.27 16.81 1.57
N LEU A 118 8.03 15.81 0.73
CA LEU A 118 8.70 15.67 -0.57
C LEU A 118 8.42 16.87 -1.48
N ILE A 119 7.16 17.33 -1.58
CA ILE A 119 6.79 18.51 -2.36
C ILE A 119 7.51 19.74 -1.84
N ILE A 120 7.47 20.00 -0.53
CA ILE A 120 8.18 21.13 0.09
C ILE A 120 9.67 21.06 -0.25
N LEU A 121 10.29 19.88 -0.15
CA LEU A 121 11.73 19.71 -0.39
C LEU A 121 12.13 20.01 -1.84
N ILE A 122 11.29 19.60 -2.80
CA ILE A 122 11.45 19.94 -4.23
C ILE A 122 11.32 21.45 -4.46
N PHE A 123 10.27 22.08 -3.91
CA PHE A 123 10.01 23.50 -4.12
C PHE A 123 11.00 24.42 -3.41
N THR A 124 11.53 24.00 -2.26
CA THR A 124 12.46 24.81 -1.45
C THR A 124 13.89 24.82 -2.03
N LYS A 125 14.15 24.17 -3.18
CA LYS A 125 15.48 24.09 -3.84
C LYS A 125 16.64 23.60 -2.96
N HIS A 126 16.36 22.99 -1.80
CA HIS A 126 17.40 22.38 -0.95
C HIS A 126 18.05 21.12 -1.58
N LEU A 127 17.67 20.77 -2.81
CA LEU A 127 18.22 19.70 -3.65
C LEU A 127 19.11 20.21 -4.79
N VAL A 128 19.36 21.52 -4.90
CA VAL A 128 20.38 22.06 -5.81
C VAL A 128 21.66 22.27 -4.99
N LEU A 129 22.46 21.22 -4.87
CA LEU A 129 23.89 21.33 -4.68
C LEU A 129 24.61 20.32 -5.55
#